data_AF-A0A918BU56-F1
#
_entry.id   AF-A0A918BU56-F1
#
_cell.length_a   1.000
_cell.length_b   1.000
_cell.length_c   1.000
_cell.angle_alpha   90.00
_cell.angle_beta   90.00
_cell.angle_gamma   90.00
#
_symmetry.space_group_name_H-M   'P 1'
#
loop_
_entity.id
_entity.type
_entity.pdbx_description
1 polymer ?
#
loop_
_entity_poly.entity_id
_entity_poly.type
_entity_poly.pdbx_seq_one_letter_code
_entity_poly.pdbx_strand_id
1 'polypeptide(L)'
;MVAASQSRTFVPGLLRATQGVPERIVEQMHAPIVRQTEGMTTPLQSLVAYYEPLSALTRDLHGSMTLQTRATPLLGANASYLLPGAHPDVVPLLRVWHESQGSHPLFASLHPVPNAEHVQTLRVGKYSPVPDPGVIVVEQLSRLHMARFAALIAEAHELADWAAPLGKSLAASMERLPSATLLMAYAGNEEIGALLHLPGAAHLWATLDPAADAPLLNRAAELSGGEVWTSLPDSSPLSVSDGAEVIFSLLNTD
;
A
#
# COMPACT_ATOMS: atom_id res chain seq x y z
N MET A 1 44.75 -2.93 15.99
CA MET A 1 43.70 -1.88 15.94
C MET A 1 42.58 -2.47 15.08
N VAL A 2 41.67 -3.20 15.73
CA VAL A 2 40.65 -4.05 15.08
C VAL A 2 39.32 -3.33 15.26
N ALA A 3 38.65 -3.04 14.14
CA ALA A 3 37.37 -2.36 14.10
C ALA A 3 36.27 -3.29 14.62
N ALA A 4 35.48 -2.78 15.56
CA ALA A 4 34.35 -3.47 16.15
C ALA A 4 33.20 -3.56 15.14
N SER A 5 32.87 -4.79 14.77
CA SER A 5 31.61 -5.18 14.15
C SER A 5 30.48 -4.97 15.16
N GLN A 6 29.58 -4.02 14.90
CA GLN A 6 28.32 -3.91 15.64
C GLN A 6 27.24 -4.64 14.86
N SER A 7 27.03 -5.89 15.26
CA SER A 7 25.85 -6.67 14.96
C SER A 7 24.61 -5.92 15.48
N ARG A 8 23.77 -5.39 14.57
CA ARG A 8 22.44 -4.91 14.93
C ARG A 8 21.50 -6.11 14.98
N THR A 9 21.02 -6.35 16.19
CA THR A 9 20.00 -7.32 16.56
C THR A 9 18.71 -7.05 15.78
N PHE A 10 18.33 -8.02 14.96
CA PHE A 10 17.02 -8.17 14.34
C PHE A 10 15.97 -8.32 15.45
N VAL A 11 14.86 -7.58 15.38
CA VAL A 11 13.72 -7.73 16.29
C VAL A 11 12.67 -8.57 15.55
N PRO A 12 12.52 -9.87 15.86
CA PRO A 12 11.46 -10.69 15.29
C PRO A 12 10.18 -10.42 16.07
N GLY A 13 9.19 -9.75 15.47
CA GLY A 13 8.01 -9.34 16.24
C GLY A 13 6.89 -8.67 15.45
N LEU A 14 6.48 -9.19 14.30
CA LEU A 14 5.22 -8.78 13.67
C LEU A 14 4.59 -9.93 12.91
N LEU A 15 4.10 -10.93 13.66
CA LEU A 15 3.09 -11.92 13.25
C LEU A 15 2.70 -12.72 14.50
N ARG A 16 1.72 -12.27 15.26
CA ARG A 16 0.92 -13.16 16.11
C ARG A 16 -0.38 -13.44 15.38
N ALA A 17 -0.55 -14.68 14.94
CA ALA A 17 -1.83 -15.17 14.47
C ALA A 17 -2.88 -15.00 15.58
N THR A 18 -3.87 -14.13 15.37
CA THR A 18 -5.04 -14.06 16.24
C THR A 18 -6.04 -15.12 15.78
N GLN A 19 -6.15 -16.21 16.55
CA GLN A 19 -7.23 -17.17 16.40
C GLN A 19 -8.55 -16.55 16.86
N GLY A 20 -9.55 -16.59 15.97
CA GLY A 20 -10.98 -16.74 16.27
C GLY A 20 -11.66 -15.66 17.13
N VAL A 21 -12.34 -14.72 16.47
CA VAL A 21 -13.45 -13.96 17.08
C VAL A 21 -14.69 -14.15 16.20
N PRO A 22 -15.86 -14.53 16.75
CA PRO A 22 -17.05 -14.82 15.95
C PRO A 22 -17.62 -13.56 15.30
N GLU A 23 -17.93 -13.68 14.01
CA GLU A 23 -18.63 -12.69 13.20
C GLU A 23 -19.99 -12.34 13.81
N ARG A 24 -20.15 -11.08 14.23
CA ARG A 24 -21.41 -10.32 14.15
C ARG A 24 -21.15 -8.86 14.48
N ILE A 25 -20.92 -8.05 13.45
CA ILE A 25 -21.12 -6.60 13.52
C ILE A 25 -21.91 -6.18 12.28
N VAL A 26 -22.96 -5.40 12.56
CA VAL A 26 -23.99 -4.91 11.66
C VAL A 26 -23.37 -4.08 10.52
N GLU A 27 -23.69 -4.47 9.27
CA GLU A 27 -23.45 -3.68 8.07
C GLU A 27 -24.20 -2.35 8.17
N GLN A 28 -23.47 -1.24 8.24
CA GLN A 28 -23.95 0.03 7.71
C GLN A 28 -23.22 0.31 6.41
N MET A 29 -23.84 -0.14 5.32
CA MET A 29 -23.47 0.23 3.95
C MET A 29 -23.57 1.75 3.80
N HIS A 30 -22.44 2.44 3.84
CA HIS A 30 -22.34 3.79 3.28
C HIS A 30 -21.90 3.66 1.81
N ALA A 31 -22.67 4.28 0.93
CA ALA A 31 -22.36 4.38 -0.49
C ALA A 31 -20.97 5.00 -0.71
N PRO A 32 -20.24 4.62 -1.78
CA PRO A 32 -18.94 5.20 -2.08
C PRO A 32 -19.09 6.70 -2.27
N ILE A 33 -18.38 7.47 -1.42
CA ILE A 33 -18.32 8.92 -1.53
C ILE A 33 -17.36 9.24 -2.67
N VAL A 34 -17.88 9.30 -3.90
CA VAL A 34 -17.19 9.94 -5.01
C VAL A 34 -17.23 11.45 -4.76
N ARG A 35 -16.32 11.95 -3.91
CA ARG A 35 -16.03 13.38 -3.86
C ARG A 35 -15.10 13.70 -5.02
N GLN A 36 -15.70 14.08 -6.16
CA GLN A 36 -15.02 14.92 -7.13
C GLN A 36 -14.77 16.27 -6.46
N THR A 37 -13.62 16.38 -5.80
CA THR A 37 -13.07 17.67 -5.41
C THR A 37 -12.14 18.06 -6.55
N GLU A 38 -12.59 18.95 -7.43
CA GLU A 38 -11.71 19.70 -8.33
C GLU A 38 -10.82 20.60 -7.47
N GLY A 39 -9.75 20.01 -6.97
CA GLY A 39 -8.72 20.61 -6.13
C GLY A 39 -7.53 19.67 -6.17
N MET A 40 -6.32 20.21 -6.12
CA MET A 40 -5.08 19.41 -6.17
C MET A 40 -5.18 18.20 -5.23
N THR A 41 -5.16 16.99 -5.81
CA THR A 41 -5.11 15.75 -5.04
C THR A 41 -3.82 15.77 -4.22
N THR A 42 -3.95 15.82 -2.90
CA THR A 42 -2.79 15.73 -2.02
C THR A 42 -2.21 14.30 -2.05
N PRO A 43 -0.92 14.10 -1.74
CA PRO A 43 -0.32 12.77 -1.70
C PRO A 43 -1.06 11.77 -0.79
N LEU A 44 -1.54 12.21 0.39
CA LEU A 44 -2.38 11.37 1.25
C LEU A 44 -3.73 11.00 0.62
N GLN A 45 -4.40 11.96 -0.03
CA GLN A 45 -5.66 11.70 -0.72
C GLN A 45 -5.46 10.74 -1.91
N SER A 46 -4.33 10.83 -2.61
CA SER A 46 -3.98 9.90 -3.68
C SER A 46 -3.85 8.47 -3.14
N LEU A 47 -3.15 8.26 -2.02
CA LEU A 47 -3.07 6.95 -1.39
C LEU A 47 -4.44 6.44 -0.93
N VAL A 48 -5.24 7.29 -0.29
CA VAL A 48 -6.61 6.91 0.12
C VAL A 48 -7.42 6.49 -1.09
N ALA A 49 -7.46 7.29 -2.16
CA ALA A 49 -8.22 6.97 -3.36
C ALA A 49 -7.76 5.66 -4.03
N TYR A 50 -6.47 5.34 -3.92
CA TYR A 50 -5.91 4.09 -4.45
C TYR A 50 -6.24 2.86 -3.59
N TYR A 51 -6.12 2.96 -2.26
CA TYR A 51 -6.30 1.82 -1.35
C TYR A 51 -7.74 1.63 -0.86
N GLU A 52 -8.58 2.67 -0.86
CA GLU A 52 -9.98 2.59 -0.43
C GLU A 52 -10.76 1.47 -1.15
N PRO A 53 -10.67 1.31 -2.48
CA PRO A 53 -11.41 0.27 -3.18
C PRO A 53 -10.89 -1.15 -2.90
N LEU A 54 -9.69 -1.26 -2.34
CA LEU A 54 -9.06 -2.51 -1.90
C LEU A 54 -9.36 -2.82 -0.43
N SER A 55 -9.95 -1.86 0.29
CA SER A 55 -10.35 -2.01 1.69
C SER A 55 -11.67 -2.79 1.80
N ALA A 56 -11.83 -3.52 2.91
CA ALA A 56 -13.09 -4.15 3.28
C ALA A 56 -13.98 -3.18 4.09
N LEU A 57 -13.37 -2.31 4.88
CA LEU A 57 -14.03 -1.32 5.73
C LEU A 57 -13.37 0.05 5.56
N THR A 58 -14.21 1.08 5.49
CA THR A 58 -13.80 2.49 5.44
C THR A 58 -14.47 3.25 6.57
N ARG A 59 -13.77 4.22 7.16
CA ARG A 59 -14.32 5.09 8.19
C ARG A 59 -13.70 6.47 8.13
N ASP A 60 -14.56 7.48 7.93
CA ASP A 60 -14.21 8.87 8.16
C ASP A 60 -14.42 9.21 9.64
N LEU A 61 -13.40 9.77 10.29
CA LEU A 61 -13.51 10.29 11.64
C LEU A 61 -12.69 11.57 11.78
N HIS A 62 -13.36 12.70 12.01
CA HIS A 62 -12.74 13.99 12.32
C HIS A 62 -11.60 14.40 11.36
N GLY A 63 -11.80 14.18 10.06
CA GLY A 63 -10.80 14.51 9.04
C GLY A 63 -9.69 13.46 8.89
N SER A 64 -9.86 12.27 9.45
CA SER A 64 -9.06 11.09 9.12
C SER A 64 -9.87 10.13 8.25
N MET A 65 -9.19 9.37 7.39
CA MET A 65 -9.78 8.24 6.68
C MET A 65 -9.12 6.96 7.12
N THR A 66 -9.89 6.01 7.66
CA THR A 66 -9.36 4.72 8.10
C THR A 66 -9.80 3.63 7.16
N LEU A 67 -8.83 2.87 6.67
CA LEU A 67 -9.02 1.73 5.78
C LEU A 67 -8.65 0.44 6.53
N GLN A 68 -9.45 -0.62 6.36
CA GLN A 68 -9.15 -1.91 6.97
C GLN A 68 -9.52 -3.09 6.07
N THR A 69 -8.59 -4.03 5.95
CA THR A 69 -8.77 -5.36 5.34
C THR A 69 -8.12 -6.41 6.23
N ARG A 70 -8.91 -6.97 7.17
CA ARG A 70 -8.43 -7.93 8.18
C ARG A 70 -7.79 -9.20 7.60
N ALA A 71 -8.06 -9.52 6.34
CA ALA A 71 -7.61 -10.73 5.68
C ALA A 71 -6.28 -10.56 4.92
N THR A 72 -5.64 -9.38 4.93
CA THR A 72 -4.37 -9.15 4.22
C THR A 72 -3.42 -8.23 4.98
N PRO A 73 -2.10 -8.39 4.78
CA PRO A 73 -1.08 -7.55 5.42
C PRO A 73 -0.82 -6.27 4.59
N LEU A 74 -1.79 -5.81 3.79
CA LEU A 74 -1.62 -4.64 2.94
C LEU A 74 -1.64 -3.37 3.79
N LEU A 75 -0.46 -2.80 4.07
CA LEU A 75 -0.30 -1.60 4.92
C LEU A 75 -1.23 -0.47 4.48
N GLY A 76 -1.22 -0.11 3.19
CA GLY A 76 -2.05 0.97 2.65
C GLY A 76 -3.56 0.73 2.80
N ALA A 77 -4.01 -0.52 2.86
CA ALA A 77 -5.42 -0.88 3.07
C ALA A 77 -5.75 -1.19 4.55
N ASN A 78 -4.80 -1.00 5.47
CA ASN A 78 -4.92 -1.27 6.91
C ASN A 78 -4.34 -0.12 7.76
N ALA A 79 -4.58 1.13 7.36
CA ALA A 79 -4.07 2.32 8.02
C ALA A 79 -5.13 3.41 8.21
N SER A 80 -4.94 4.25 9.23
CA SER A 80 -5.61 5.54 9.39
C SER A 80 -4.77 6.66 8.76
N TYR A 81 -5.33 7.28 7.72
CA TYR A 81 -4.75 8.42 7.03
C TYR A 81 -5.15 9.71 7.74
N LEU A 82 -4.17 10.42 8.29
CA LEU A 82 -4.37 11.72 8.95
C LEU A 82 -4.35 12.83 7.89
N LEU A 83 -5.52 13.11 7.29
CA LEU A 83 -5.62 14.09 6.20
C LEU A 83 -5.35 15.52 6.69
N PRO A 84 -4.97 16.46 5.80
CA PRO A 84 -4.83 17.86 6.16
C PRO A 84 -6.10 18.41 6.82
N GLY A 85 -5.94 19.01 8.00
CA GLY A 85 -7.06 19.53 8.80
C GLY A 85 -7.72 18.51 9.73
N ALA A 86 -7.16 17.30 9.87
CA ALA A 86 -7.60 16.35 10.89
C ALA A 86 -7.54 16.97 12.30
N HIS A 87 -8.55 16.67 13.11
CA HIS A 87 -8.62 17.20 14.47
C HIS A 87 -7.47 16.64 15.33
N PRO A 88 -6.77 17.46 16.16
CA PRO A 88 -5.63 16.98 16.97
C PRO A 88 -5.95 15.77 17.86
N ASP A 89 -7.15 15.73 18.41
CA ASP A 89 -7.61 14.65 19.30
C ASP A 89 -8.09 13.38 18.57
N VAL A 90 -7.90 13.29 17.24
CA VAL A 90 -8.35 12.11 16.47
C VAL A 90 -7.50 10.87 16.77
N VAL A 91 -6.22 11.03 17.06
CA VAL A 91 -5.28 9.91 17.24
C VAL A 91 -5.68 8.98 18.41
N PRO A 92 -5.99 9.50 19.63
CA PRO A 92 -6.49 8.65 20.72
C PRO A 92 -7.79 7.91 20.39
N LEU A 93 -8.71 8.53 19.63
CA LEU A 93 -9.97 7.91 19.23
C LEU A 93 -9.74 6.77 18.24
N LEU A 94 -8.86 6.97 17.27
CA LEU A 94 -8.49 5.96 16.30
C LEU A 94 -7.75 4.78 16.96
N ARG A 95 -6.90 5.03 17.95
CA ARG A 95 -6.28 3.96 18.75
C ARG A 95 -7.33 3.02 19.33
N VAL A 96 -8.29 3.58 20.08
CA VAL A 96 -9.38 2.79 20.70
C VAL A 96 -10.17 2.04 19.63
N TRP A 97 -10.39 2.66 18.47
CA TRP A 97 -11.06 1.99 17.36
C TRP A 97 -10.25 0.79 16.85
N HIS A 98 -8.96 0.95 16.53
CA HIS A 98 -8.09 -0.14 16.07
C HIS A 98 -8.05 -1.30 17.07
N GLU A 99 -7.88 -1.01 18.35
CA GLU A 99 -7.92 -2.00 19.44
C GLU A 99 -9.26 -2.76 19.47
N SER A 100 -10.38 -2.05 19.33
CA SER A 100 -11.72 -2.68 19.26
C SER A 100 -11.90 -3.59 18.05
N GLN A 101 -11.14 -3.36 16.98
CA GLN A 101 -11.14 -4.19 15.77
C GLN A 101 -10.10 -5.30 15.82
N GLY A 102 -9.30 -5.40 16.89
CA GLY A 102 -8.19 -6.35 17.01
C GLY A 102 -7.06 -6.09 16.02
N SER A 103 -6.89 -4.84 15.58
CA SER A 103 -5.82 -4.44 14.65
C SER A 103 -4.82 -3.51 15.34
N HIS A 104 -3.61 -3.47 14.80
CA HIS A 104 -2.61 -2.51 15.25
C HIS A 104 -2.97 -1.10 14.75
N PRO A 105 -2.76 -0.06 15.57
CA PRO A 105 -3.04 1.33 15.20
C PRO A 105 -1.94 1.89 14.28
N LEU A 106 -2.03 1.55 12.99
CA LEU A 106 -1.14 2.03 11.94
C LEU A 106 -1.66 3.35 11.35
N PHE A 107 -0.82 4.38 11.31
CA PHE A 107 -1.15 5.70 10.81
C PHE A 107 -0.30 6.06 9.59
N ALA A 108 -0.92 6.71 8.60
CA ALA A 108 -0.26 7.35 7.47
C ALA A 108 -0.40 8.88 7.58
N SER A 109 0.71 9.61 7.59
CA SER A 109 0.71 11.06 7.82
C SER A 109 1.84 11.78 7.07
N LEU A 110 1.69 13.09 6.84
CA LEU A 110 2.75 13.93 6.27
C LEU A 110 3.78 14.38 7.32
N HIS A 111 3.49 14.16 8.59
CA HIS A 111 4.34 14.55 9.71
C HIS A 111 4.41 13.41 10.74
N PRO A 112 5.51 13.27 11.50
CA PRO A 112 5.61 12.26 12.54
C PRO A 112 4.45 12.30 13.53
N VAL A 113 3.90 11.14 13.86
CA VAL A 113 2.85 10.99 14.88
C VAL A 113 3.51 10.85 16.26
N PRO A 114 3.12 11.64 17.27
CA PRO A 114 3.65 11.50 18.62
C PRO A 114 3.41 10.10 19.20
N ASN A 115 4.39 9.57 19.93
CA ASN A 115 4.34 8.23 20.54
C ASN A 115 4.12 7.08 19.55
N ALA A 116 4.53 7.25 18.29
CA ALA A 116 4.49 6.21 17.28
C ALA A 116 5.89 5.79 16.83
N GLU A 117 6.07 4.50 16.60
CA GLU A 117 7.24 3.90 15.97
C GLU A 117 7.17 4.07 14.45
N HIS A 118 8.28 4.43 13.84
CA HIS A 118 8.39 4.53 12.39
C HIS A 118 8.36 3.14 11.73
N VAL A 119 7.46 2.94 10.76
CA VAL A 119 7.36 1.67 9.99
C VAL A 119 7.99 1.83 8.61
N GLN A 120 7.58 2.85 7.85
CA GLN A 120 8.06 3.09 6.50
C GLN A 120 7.80 4.54 6.07
N THR A 121 8.66 5.10 5.22
CA THR A 121 8.37 6.32 4.46
C THR A 121 8.16 5.98 2.99
N LEU A 122 7.16 6.62 2.38
CA LEU A 122 6.93 6.59 0.94
C LEU A 122 7.03 7.99 0.36
N ARG A 123 7.76 8.14 -0.75
CA ARG A 123 7.68 9.33 -1.60
C ARG A 123 6.49 9.17 -2.53
N VAL A 124 5.46 9.99 -2.34
CA VAL A 124 4.20 9.89 -3.08
C VAL A 124 4.04 11.11 -3.95
N GLY A 125 3.87 10.91 -5.26
CA GLY A 125 3.85 11.98 -6.25
C GLY A 125 3.53 11.45 -7.65
N LYS A 126 3.71 12.31 -8.66
CA LYS A 126 3.58 11.91 -10.06
C LYS A 126 4.90 11.35 -10.58
N TYR A 127 4.81 10.22 -11.25
CA TYR A 127 5.91 9.63 -11.99
C TYR A 127 5.76 9.94 -13.48
N SER A 128 6.86 10.39 -14.09
CA SER A 128 6.98 10.56 -15.53
C SER A 128 7.94 9.48 -16.08
N PRO A 129 7.65 8.85 -17.23
CA PRO A 129 8.48 7.78 -17.78
C PRO A 129 9.93 8.18 -17.96
N VAL A 130 10.84 7.26 -17.63
CA VAL A 130 12.28 7.40 -17.85
C VAL A 130 12.79 6.38 -18.86
N PRO A 131 13.90 6.64 -19.57
CA PRO A 131 14.49 5.65 -20.47
C PRO A 131 14.81 4.33 -19.74
N ASP A 132 14.40 3.21 -20.33
CA ASP A 132 14.65 1.86 -19.84
C ASP A 132 15.53 1.11 -20.86
N PRO A 133 16.60 0.40 -20.44
CA PRO A 133 17.41 -0.44 -21.32
C PRO A 133 16.64 -1.54 -22.07
N GLY A 134 15.40 -1.86 -21.66
CA GLY A 134 14.50 -2.76 -22.40
C GLY A 134 14.81 -4.25 -22.25
N VAL A 135 15.55 -4.61 -21.20
CA VAL A 135 15.88 -6.01 -20.87
C VAL A 135 14.76 -6.68 -20.07
N ILE A 136 13.95 -5.88 -19.38
CA ILE A 136 12.85 -6.33 -18.54
C ILE A 136 11.55 -6.25 -19.33
N VAL A 137 10.81 -7.35 -19.38
CA VAL A 137 9.51 -7.42 -20.06
C VAL A 137 8.42 -7.21 -19.02
N VAL A 138 7.47 -6.30 -19.30
CA VAL A 138 6.28 -6.11 -18.45
C VAL A 138 5.05 -6.60 -19.19
N GLU A 139 4.35 -7.55 -18.57
CA GLU A 139 3.10 -8.10 -19.11
C GLU A 139 1.90 -7.63 -18.29
N GLN A 140 0.79 -7.40 -18.99
CA GLN A 140 -0.51 -7.30 -18.37
C GLN A 140 -1.06 -8.69 -18.08
N LEU A 141 -1.34 -8.99 -16.81
CA LEU A 141 -1.87 -10.27 -16.41
C LEU A 141 -3.39 -10.31 -16.43
N SER A 142 -3.93 -11.44 -16.90
CA SER A 142 -5.31 -11.82 -16.62
C SER A 142 -5.52 -12.10 -15.14
N ARG A 143 -6.73 -11.85 -14.63
CA ARG A 143 -7.17 -12.14 -13.26
C ARG A 143 -7.04 -13.62 -12.89
N LEU A 144 -7.01 -14.52 -13.88
CA LEU A 144 -6.75 -15.94 -13.67
C LEU A 144 -5.35 -16.20 -13.06
N HIS A 145 -4.42 -15.25 -13.20
CA HIS A 145 -3.08 -15.34 -12.64
C HIS A 145 -2.95 -14.68 -11.25
N MET A 146 -4.07 -14.39 -10.56
CA MET A 146 -4.04 -13.72 -9.25
C MET A 146 -3.22 -14.50 -8.20
N ALA A 147 -3.27 -15.83 -8.22
CA ALA A 147 -2.48 -16.64 -7.29
C ALA A 147 -0.97 -16.44 -7.49
N ARG A 148 -0.53 -16.36 -8.75
CA ARG A 148 0.87 -16.10 -9.11
C ARG A 148 1.30 -14.68 -8.72
N PHE A 149 0.49 -13.68 -9.06
CA PHE A 149 0.70 -12.30 -8.67
C PHE A 149 0.83 -12.12 -7.15
N ALA A 150 -0.05 -12.76 -6.38
CA ALA A 150 -0.01 -12.72 -4.91
C ALA A 150 1.18 -13.48 -4.32
N ALA A 151 1.64 -14.57 -4.96
CA ALA A 151 2.83 -15.30 -4.52
C ALA A 151 4.09 -14.44 -4.64
N LEU A 152 4.27 -13.74 -5.77
CA LEU A 152 5.38 -12.81 -5.95
C LEU A 152 5.37 -11.68 -4.91
N ILE A 153 4.17 -11.16 -4.59
CA ILE A 153 4.04 -10.14 -3.54
C ILE A 153 4.42 -10.71 -2.17
N ALA A 154 3.89 -11.87 -1.81
CA ALA A 154 4.23 -12.53 -0.56
C ALA A 154 5.74 -12.80 -0.44
N GLU A 155 6.38 -13.23 -1.52
CA GLU A 155 7.83 -13.47 -1.56
C GLU A 155 8.64 -12.19 -1.34
N ALA A 156 8.32 -11.11 -2.05
CA ALA A 156 9.05 -9.85 -1.95
C ALA A 156 9.00 -9.21 -0.56
N HIS A 157 8.01 -9.58 0.25
CA HIS A 157 7.86 -9.12 1.63
C HIS A 157 8.23 -10.18 2.67
N GLU A 158 8.79 -11.33 2.27
CA GLU A 158 9.14 -12.45 3.16
C GLU A 158 7.93 -13.03 3.93
N LEU A 159 6.76 -13.00 3.31
CA LEU A 159 5.46 -13.39 3.88
C LEU A 159 4.83 -14.57 3.13
N ALA A 160 5.59 -15.63 2.83
CA ALA A 160 5.14 -16.75 1.98
C ALA A 160 3.77 -17.34 2.36
N ASP A 161 3.47 -17.48 3.66
CA ASP A 161 2.19 -18.00 4.18
C ASP A 161 0.98 -17.12 3.81
N TRP A 162 1.21 -15.86 3.41
CA TRP A 162 0.18 -14.91 3.00
C TRP A 162 -0.18 -14.98 1.52
N ALA A 163 0.56 -15.72 0.68
CA ALA A 163 0.30 -15.77 -0.76
C ALA A 163 -1.16 -16.14 -1.09
N ALA A 164 -1.67 -17.22 -0.50
CA ALA A 164 -3.03 -17.68 -0.76
C ALA A 164 -4.12 -16.77 -0.16
N PRO A 165 -4.07 -16.35 1.12
CA PRO A 165 -5.00 -15.36 1.66
C PRO A 165 -5.02 -14.04 0.88
N LEU A 166 -3.85 -13.54 0.50
CA LEU A 166 -3.70 -12.32 -0.30
C LEU A 166 -4.35 -12.49 -1.67
N GLY A 167 -4.06 -13.58 -2.38
CA GLY A 167 -4.64 -13.87 -3.68
C GLY A 167 -6.16 -13.94 -3.64
N LYS A 168 -6.73 -14.58 -2.61
CA LYS A 168 -8.19 -14.65 -2.42
C LYS A 168 -8.80 -13.26 -2.17
N SER A 169 -8.20 -12.48 -1.28
CA SER A 169 -8.70 -11.13 -0.97
C SER A 169 -8.59 -10.19 -2.17
N LEU A 170 -7.48 -10.25 -2.92
CA LEU A 170 -7.31 -9.45 -4.12
C LEU A 170 -8.27 -9.85 -5.23
N ALA A 171 -8.48 -11.15 -5.45
CA ALA A 171 -9.47 -11.63 -6.40
C ALA A 171 -10.86 -11.03 -6.11
N ALA A 172 -11.31 -11.10 -4.86
CA ALA A 172 -12.58 -10.51 -4.42
C ALA A 172 -12.65 -8.99 -4.64
N SER A 173 -11.56 -8.26 -4.35
CA SER A 173 -11.50 -6.82 -4.63
C SER A 173 -11.53 -6.52 -6.13
N MET A 174 -10.83 -7.31 -6.95
CA MET A 174 -10.77 -7.11 -8.40
C MET A 174 -12.12 -7.29 -9.08
N GLU A 175 -12.99 -8.17 -8.57
CA GLU A 175 -14.38 -8.31 -9.07
C GLU A 175 -15.14 -6.98 -9.07
N ARG A 176 -14.85 -6.10 -8.09
CA ARG A 176 -15.45 -4.77 -7.97
C ARG A 176 -14.71 -3.69 -8.77
N LEU A 177 -13.54 -4.00 -9.33
CA LEU A 177 -12.64 -3.05 -9.98
C LEU A 177 -12.34 -3.48 -11.43
N PRO A 178 -13.32 -3.38 -12.35
CA PRO A 178 -13.16 -3.84 -13.74
C PRO A 178 -12.03 -3.13 -14.49
N SER A 179 -11.71 -1.89 -14.11
CA SER A 179 -10.64 -1.08 -14.70
C SER A 179 -9.24 -1.35 -14.12
N ALA A 180 -9.14 -2.17 -13.08
CA ALA A 180 -7.86 -2.52 -12.48
C ALA A 180 -7.03 -3.40 -13.42
N THR A 181 -5.74 -3.07 -13.54
CA THR A 181 -4.78 -3.78 -14.39
C THR A 181 -3.64 -4.31 -13.54
N LEU A 182 -3.41 -5.63 -13.62
CA LEU A 182 -2.28 -6.30 -12.98
C LEU A 182 -1.09 -6.29 -13.94
N LEU A 183 0.05 -5.80 -13.49
CA LEU A 183 1.30 -5.80 -14.26
C LEU A 183 2.34 -6.65 -13.54
N MET A 184 3.05 -7.50 -14.29
CA MET A 184 4.16 -8.30 -13.78
C MET A 184 5.37 -8.14 -14.68
N ALA A 185 6.53 -7.97 -14.05
CA ALA A 185 7.82 -7.78 -14.70
C ALA A 185 8.64 -9.06 -14.67
N TYR A 186 9.36 -9.29 -15.76
CA TYR A 186 10.18 -10.48 -15.95
C TYR A 186 11.59 -10.14 -16.45
N ALA A 187 12.59 -10.81 -15.87
CA ALA A 187 13.92 -10.93 -16.45
C ALA A 187 14.04 -12.33 -17.08
N GLY A 188 13.89 -12.40 -18.40
CA GLY A 188 13.76 -13.69 -19.08
C GLY A 188 12.47 -14.41 -18.67
N ASN A 189 12.60 -15.54 -17.95
CA ASN A 189 11.46 -16.33 -17.46
C ASN A 189 11.20 -16.15 -15.95
N GLU A 190 11.99 -15.32 -15.27
CA GLU A 190 11.90 -15.10 -13.83
C GLU A 190 11.01 -13.89 -13.52
N GLU A 191 10.11 -14.04 -12.56
CA GLU A 191 9.23 -12.99 -12.06
C GLU A 191 10.01 -12.11 -11.08
N ILE A 192 10.10 -10.81 -11.36
CA ILE A 192 10.96 -9.92 -10.56
C ILE A 192 10.25 -8.69 -10.01
N GLY A 193 8.99 -8.46 -10.39
CA GLY A 193 8.20 -7.38 -9.80
C GLY A 193 6.73 -7.41 -10.19
N ALA A 194 5.90 -6.80 -9.35
CA ALA A 194 4.46 -6.69 -9.51
C ALA A 194 3.97 -5.28 -9.18
N LEU A 195 3.05 -4.80 -10.01
CA LEU A 195 2.39 -3.51 -9.85
C LEU A 195 0.89 -3.69 -10.10
N LEU A 196 0.07 -3.02 -9.28
CA LEU A 196 -1.35 -2.86 -9.55
C LEU A 196 -1.61 -1.43 -10.05
N HIS A 197 -2.18 -1.33 -11.25
CA HIS A 197 -2.64 -0.08 -11.83
C HIS A 197 -4.14 0.06 -11.63
N LEU A 198 -4.55 1.23 -11.13
CA LEU A 198 -5.92 1.72 -11.14
C LEU A 198 -5.95 3.00 -12.00
N PRO A 199 -7.11 3.39 -12.54
CA PRO A 199 -7.21 4.66 -13.28
C PRO A 199 -6.64 5.84 -12.48
N GLY A 200 -5.57 6.44 -13.01
CA GLY A 200 -4.90 7.60 -12.42
C GLY A 200 -3.81 7.30 -11.38
N ALA A 201 -3.63 6.05 -10.94
CA ALA A 201 -2.63 5.70 -9.92
C ALA A 201 -2.09 4.26 -10.07
N ALA A 202 -0.80 4.10 -9.80
CA ALA A 202 -0.10 2.83 -9.91
C ALA A 202 0.99 2.77 -8.86
N HIS A 203 0.88 1.85 -7.93
CA HIS A 203 1.84 1.71 -6.84
C HIS A 203 2.62 0.42 -7.02
N LEU A 204 3.93 0.46 -6.76
CA LEU A 204 4.76 -0.74 -6.72
C LEU A 204 4.33 -1.58 -5.50
N TRP A 205 3.93 -2.82 -5.74
CA TRP A 205 3.50 -3.73 -4.66
C TRP A 205 4.60 -4.67 -4.23
N ALA A 206 5.43 -5.08 -5.20
CA ALA A 206 6.53 -5.99 -4.95
C ALA A 206 7.61 -5.81 -6.02
N THR A 207 8.86 -5.81 -5.56
CA THR A 207 10.04 -5.75 -6.42
C THR A 207 11.09 -6.64 -5.79
N LEU A 208 11.42 -7.76 -6.44
CA LEU A 208 12.55 -8.63 -6.06
C LEU A 208 13.88 -8.12 -6.62
N ASP A 209 13.82 -7.50 -7.81
CA ASP A 209 14.96 -6.82 -8.43
C ASP A 209 14.60 -5.34 -8.69
N PRO A 210 15.29 -4.36 -8.06
CA PRO A 210 15.05 -2.93 -8.27
C PRO A 210 15.06 -2.47 -9.73
N ALA A 211 15.68 -3.23 -10.63
CA ALA A 211 15.62 -2.96 -12.06
C ALA A 211 14.18 -3.02 -12.63
N ALA A 212 13.24 -3.73 -11.98
CA ALA A 212 11.84 -3.82 -12.40
C ALA A 212 11.01 -2.54 -12.15
N ASP A 213 11.44 -1.67 -11.24
CA ASP A 213 10.66 -0.49 -10.82
C ASP A 213 10.30 0.42 -12.01
N ALA A 214 11.30 0.83 -12.80
CA ALA A 214 11.10 1.73 -13.93
C ALA A 214 10.27 1.12 -15.07
N PRO A 215 10.55 -0.11 -15.55
CA PRO A 215 9.70 -0.79 -16.53
C PRO A 215 8.23 -0.87 -16.09
N LEU A 216 7.96 -1.25 -14.83
CA LEU A 216 6.59 -1.36 -14.30
C LEU A 216 5.88 0.00 -14.31
N LEU A 217 6.53 1.04 -13.82
CA LEU A 217 5.96 2.38 -13.75
C LEU A 217 5.84 3.05 -15.12
N ASN A 218 6.79 2.81 -16.03
CA ASN A 218 6.69 3.24 -17.42
C ASN A 218 5.44 2.64 -18.08
N ARG A 219 5.23 1.33 -17.92
CA ARG A 219 4.04 0.66 -18.46
C ARG A 219 2.75 1.19 -17.84
N ALA A 220 2.74 1.47 -16.54
CA ALA A 220 1.59 2.06 -15.86
C ALA A 220 1.29 3.50 -16.33
N ALA A 221 2.34 4.29 -16.58
CA ALA A 221 2.24 5.63 -17.12
C ALA A 221 1.72 5.64 -18.56
N GLU A 222 2.14 4.69 -19.40
CA GLU A 222 1.58 4.47 -20.74
C GLU A 222 0.08 4.18 -20.69
N LEU A 223 -0.35 3.28 -19.80
CA LEU A 223 -1.78 2.99 -19.57
C LEU A 223 -2.57 4.20 -19.07
N SER A 224 -1.89 5.14 -18.42
CA SER A 224 -2.46 6.38 -17.89
C SER A 224 -2.36 7.56 -18.88
N GLY A 225 -1.78 7.35 -20.06
CA GLY A 225 -1.64 8.36 -21.10
C GLY A 225 -0.47 9.34 -20.92
N GLY A 226 0.49 9.03 -20.05
CA GLY A 226 1.76 9.78 -19.96
C GLY A 226 2.36 9.84 -18.56
N GLU A 227 1.59 10.20 -17.54
CA GLU A 227 2.04 10.28 -16.14
C GLU A 227 1.11 9.47 -15.24
N VAL A 228 1.62 9.04 -14.08
CA VAL A 228 0.82 8.28 -13.12
C VAL A 228 1.17 8.66 -11.69
N TRP A 229 0.17 8.77 -10.80
CA TRP A 229 0.44 8.86 -9.37
C TRP A 229 1.02 7.56 -8.85
N THR A 230 2.07 7.63 -8.05
CA THR A 230 2.71 6.45 -7.47
C THR A 230 3.23 6.73 -6.07
N SER A 231 3.65 5.67 -5.39
CA SER A 231 4.44 5.72 -4.18
C SER A 231 5.74 4.94 -4.39
N LEU A 232 6.85 5.55 -4.05
CA LEU A 232 8.16 4.93 -4.07
C LEU A 232 8.65 4.73 -2.64
N PRO A 233 9.16 3.53 -2.28
CA PRO A 233 9.88 3.36 -1.03
C PRO A 233 11.18 4.16 -1.06
N ASP A 234 11.74 4.46 0.11
CA ASP A 234 13.00 5.21 0.23
C ASP A 234 14.17 4.57 -0.53
N SER A 235 14.16 3.24 -0.65
CA SER A 235 15.17 2.44 -1.36
C SER A 235 15.10 2.54 -2.88
N SER A 236 13.98 3.00 -3.46
CA SER A 236 13.86 3.08 -4.92
C SER A 236 14.76 4.21 -5.44
N PRO A 237 15.50 4.00 -6.55
CA PRO A 237 16.31 5.05 -7.16
C PRO A 237 15.47 6.07 -7.95
N LEU A 238 14.17 5.80 -8.14
CA LEU A 238 13.27 6.64 -8.92
C LEU A 238 12.82 7.87 -8.13
N SER A 239 12.35 8.86 -8.88
CA SER A 239 11.87 10.14 -8.37
C SER A 239 10.44 10.40 -8.81
N VAL A 240 9.73 11.20 -8.02
CA VAL A 240 8.39 11.71 -8.32
C VAL A 240 8.39 13.23 -8.26
N SER A 241 7.56 13.88 -9.08
CA SER A 241 7.26 15.31 -9.04
C SER A 241 5.96 15.57 -8.28
N ASP A 242 5.70 16.83 -7.91
CA ASP A 242 4.48 17.27 -7.21
C ASP A 242 4.13 16.43 -5.96
N GLY A 243 5.15 15.88 -5.31
CA GLY A 243 4.98 14.86 -4.27
C GLY A 243 5.31 15.32 -2.85
N ALA A 244 5.05 14.44 -1.89
CA ALA A 244 5.48 14.58 -0.50
C ALA A 244 5.86 13.21 0.08
N GLU A 245 6.58 13.25 1.19
CA GLU A 245 6.83 12.07 2.00
C GLU A 245 5.60 11.76 2.86
N VAL A 246 5.14 10.51 2.79
CA VAL A 246 4.10 9.96 3.66
C VAL A 246 4.75 8.94 4.59
N ILE A 247 4.61 9.16 5.88
CA ILE A 247 5.18 8.34 6.94
C ILE A 247 4.09 7.39 7.44
N PHE A 248 4.38 6.10 7.37
CA PHE A 248 3.64 5.05 8.06
C PHE A 248 4.27 4.84 9.44
N SER A 249 3.44 4.89 10.49
CA SER A 249 3.89 4.76 11.88
C SER A 249 2.90 3.94 12.71
N LEU A 250 3.43 3.11 13.61
CA LEU A 250 2.67 2.26 14.51
C LEU A 250 2.58 2.97 15.87
N LEU A 251 1.37 3.26 16.35
CA LEU A 251 1.25 3.89 17.66
C LEU A 251 1.62 2.88 18.77
N ASN A 252 2.47 3.31 19.71
CA ASN A 252 2.88 2.48 20.84
C ASN A 252 1.66 2.22 21.73
N THR A 253 1.42 0.95 22.04
CA THR A 253 0.41 0.52 23.02
C THR A 253 1.11 0.34 24.36
N ASP A 254 1.20 1.41 25.15
CA ASP A 254 1.62 1.34 26.56
C ASP A 254 0.50 0.79 27.47
#